data_AF-A0A812Z3U4-F1
#
_entry.id   AF-A0A812Z3U4-F1
#
_cell.length_a   1.000
_cell.length_b   1.000
_cell.length_c   1.000
_cell.angle_alpha   90.00
_cell.angle_beta   90.00
_cell.angle_gamma   90.00
#
_symmetry.space_group_name_H-M   'P 1'
#
loop_
_entity.id
_entity.type
_entity.pdbx_description
1 polymer ?
#
loop_
_entity_poly.entity_id
_entity_poly.type
_entity_poly.pdbx_seq_one_letter_code
_entity_poly.pdbx_strand_id
1 'polypeptide(L)'
;MLRVWTPGGDEMVTMPVEEAIDVTSLKKQLQKFCGLPRFRQRLLRESVVLDDDTKLSSPADLQLVLLPFADVDRSQITSIVSAAQSGRASAVEEMLKLPQDPSLGDHESRTALHGACMNGHMDVVQLLLESACDMNATDNTGRTALHLASGNGYVKILRLLVESAAHLDLRDRFGNTALHVAACEGMLGSVRALLQSGICKDMVDHSGRTALHDASQNGHIATVRVLLDAGACRDVEDEDGLTAATYFGRFCFGHMDLVFKLH
;
A
#
# COMPACT_ATOMS: atom_id res chain seq x y z
N MET A 1 7.20 -29.44 -19.70
CA MET A 1 7.55 -28.22 -18.95
C MET A 1 7.41 -27.04 -19.89
N LEU A 2 6.89 -25.91 -19.41
CA LEU A 2 6.98 -24.62 -20.10
C LEU A 2 8.34 -24.01 -19.76
N ARG A 3 9.04 -23.50 -20.78
CA ARG A 3 10.31 -22.79 -20.62
C ARG A 3 10.10 -21.35 -21.02
N VAL A 4 10.46 -20.42 -20.14
CA VAL A 4 10.37 -18.97 -20.39
C VAL A 4 11.76 -18.42 -20.63
N TRP A 5 11.95 -17.81 -21.79
CA TRP A 5 13.23 -17.29 -22.26
C TRP A 5 13.21 -15.77 -22.33
N THR A 6 14.34 -15.12 -22.06
CA THR A 6 14.52 -13.69 -22.38
C THR A 6 14.67 -13.49 -23.89
N PRO A 7 14.52 -12.25 -24.40
CA PRO A 7 14.81 -11.96 -25.80
C PRO A 7 16.27 -12.24 -26.19
N GLY A 8 17.18 -12.27 -25.21
CA GLY A 8 18.60 -12.61 -25.39
C GLY A 8 18.91 -14.11 -25.44
N GLY A 9 17.92 -14.98 -25.21
CA GLY A 9 18.09 -16.44 -25.24
C GLY A 9 18.47 -17.07 -23.89
N ASP A 10 18.46 -16.30 -22.79
CA ASP A 10 18.68 -16.84 -21.46
C ASP A 10 17.39 -17.47 -20.92
N GLU A 11 17.50 -18.69 -20.38
CA GLU A 11 16.38 -19.37 -19.72
C GLU A 11 16.10 -18.70 -18.37
N MET A 12 14.92 -18.09 -18.21
CA MET A 12 14.53 -17.45 -16.94
C MET A 12 13.93 -18.45 -15.97
N VAL A 13 13.02 -19.29 -16.45
CA VAL A 13 12.25 -20.20 -15.60
C VAL A 13 11.76 -21.40 -16.41
N THR A 14 11.77 -22.57 -15.76
CA THR A 14 11.17 -23.80 -16.27
C THR A 14 10.15 -24.31 -15.26
N MET A 15 8.92 -24.58 -15.71
CA MET A 15 7.83 -25.01 -14.83
C MET A 15 6.95 -26.13 -15.43
N PRO A 16 6.29 -26.95 -14.60
CA PRO A 16 5.33 -27.96 -15.07
C PRO A 16 4.13 -27.33 -15.78
N VAL A 17 3.65 -27.98 -16.84
CA VAL A 17 2.47 -27.53 -17.59
C VAL A 17 1.21 -27.56 -16.70
N GLU A 18 1.17 -28.48 -15.74
CA GLU A 18 0.09 -28.64 -14.77
C GLU A 18 -0.05 -27.45 -13.80
N GLU A 19 1.01 -26.67 -13.60
CA GLU A 19 1.01 -25.52 -12.68
C GLU A 19 0.54 -24.21 -13.35
N ALA A 20 0.57 -24.12 -14.68
CA ALA A 20 0.21 -22.93 -15.44
C ALA A 20 -0.93 -23.23 -16.42
N ILE A 21 -2.17 -23.05 -15.95
CA ILE A 21 -3.39 -23.35 -16.71
C ILE A 21 -3.59 -22.37 -17.88
N ASP A 22 -3.31 -21.08 -17.65
CA ASP A 22 -3.44 -19.99 -18.61
C ASP A 22 -2.27 -18.99 -18.51
N VAL A 23 -2.20 -18.09 -19.50
CA VAL A 23 -1.18 -17.06 -19.59
C VAL A 23 -1.23 -16.11 -18.38
N THR A 24 -2.41 -15.79 -17.87
CA THR A 24 -2.57 -14.93 -16.68
C THR A 24 -1.93 -15.54 -15.44
N SER A 25 -2.17 -16.83 -15.19
CA SER A 25 -1.60 -17.57 -14.06
C SER A 25 -0.07 -17.65 -14.18
N LEU A 26 0.43 -17.92 -15.40
CA LEU A 26 1.86 -17.90 -15.68
C LEU A 26 2.47 -16.52 -15.38
N LYS A 27 1.83 -15.42 -15.81
CA LYS A 27 2.32 -14.07 -15.55
C LYS A 27 2.36 -13.73 -14.05
N LYS A 28 1.35 -14.16 -13.30
CA LYS A 28 1.30 -14.03 -11.83
C LYS A 28 2.42 -14.82 -11.15
N GLN A 29 2.72 -16.03 -11.64
CA GLN A 29 3.86 -16.80 -11.15
C GLN A 29 5.19 -16.11 -11.47
N LEU A 30 5.37 -15.62 -12.69
CA LEU A 30 6.58 -14.87 -13.07
C LEU A 30 6.76 -13.60 -12.22
N GLN A 31 5.67 -12.93 -11.84
CA GLN A 31 5.72 -11.84 -10.88
C GLN A 31 6.22 -12.31 -9.51
N LYS A 32 5.68 -13.42 -9.01
CA LYS A 32 6.05 -13.96 -7.69
C LYS A 32 7.49 -14.49 -7.65
N PHE A 33 7.95 -15.15 -8.69
CA PHE A 33 9.28 -15.78 -8.76
C PHE A 33 10.38 -14.82 -9.22
N CYS A 34 10.09 -13.96 -10.20
CA CYS A 34 11.09 -13.10 -10.84
C CYS A 34 10.91 -11.62 -10.51
N GLY A 35 9.88 -11.24 -9.74
CA GLY A 35 9.57 -9.83 -9.42
C GLY A 35 9.08 -9.01 -10.62
N LEU A 36 8.73 -9.66 -11.73
CA LEU A 36 8.39 -8.96 -12.97
C LEU A 36 6.93 -8.45 -12.95
N PRO A 37 6.67 -7.17 -13.25
CA PRO A 37 5.31 -6.62 -13.26
C PRO A 37 4.39 -7.33 -14.25
N ARG A 38 3.27 -7.91 -13.77
CA ARG A 38 2.32 -8.74 -14.54
C ARG A 38 1.93 -8.11 -15.87
N PHE A 39 1.57 -6.83 -15.84
CA PHE A 39 1.06 -6.10 -17.01
C PHE A 39 2.13 -5.68 -18.01
N ARG A 40 3.41 -5.74 -17.62
CA ARG A 40 4.53 -5.46 -18.53
C ARG A 40 5.04 -6.72 -19.22
N GLN A 41 4.56 -7.90 -18.84
CA GLN A 41 4.94 -9.17 -19.42
C GLN A 41 4.12 -9.42 -20.70
N ARG A 42 4.80 -9.56 -21.85
CA ARG A 42 4.21 -10.11 -23.07
C ARG A 42 4.87 -11.44 -23.38
N LEU A 43 4.05 -12.49 -23.41
CA LEU A 43 4.50 -13.84 -23.74
C LEU A 43 4.23 -14.11 -25.21
N LEU A 44 5.25 -14.62 -25.89
CA LEU A 44 5.19 -15.00 -27.29
C LEU A 44 5.43 -16.51 -27.43
N ARG A 45 4.69 -17.13 -28.35
CA ARG A 45 4.95 -18.48 -28.84
C ARG A 45 5.20 -18.38 -30.33
N GLU A 46 6.37 -18.79 -30.79
CA GLU A 46 6.75 -18.72 -32.21
C GLU A 46 6.56 -17.32 -32.81
N SER A 47 6.93 -16.27 -32.05
CA SER A 47 6.73 -14.85 -32.39
C SER A 47 5.27 -14.37 -32.43
N VAL A 48 4.30 -15.23 -32.12
CA VAL A 48 2.90 -14.85 -31.93
C VAL A 48 2.66 -14.49 -30.48
N VAL A 49 2.13 -13.29 -30.27
CA VAL A 49 1.77 -12.78 -28.96
C VAL A 49 0.55 -13.53 -28.41
N LEU A 50 0.64 -14.03 -27.19
CA LEU A 50 -0.44 -14.77 -26.53
C LEU A 50 -1.33 -13.84 -25.72
N ASP A 51 -2.65 -14.03 -25.86
CA ASP A 51 -3.65 -13.37 -25.03
C ASP A 51 -3.72 -14.02 -23.63
N ASP A 52 -4.17 -13.23 -22.66
CA ASP A 52 -4.21 -13.60 -21.24
C ASP A 52 -5.08 -14.84 -20.95
N ASP A 53 -6.11 -15.07 -21.78
CA ASP A 53 -7.04 -16.21 -21.69
C ASP A 53 -6.54 -17.46 -22.43
N THR A 54 -5.35 -17.41 -23.06
CA THR A 54 -4.83 -18.53 -23.83
C THR A 54 -4.44 -19.68 -22.90
N LYS A 55 -5.03 -20.86 -23.11
CA LYS A 55 -4.68 -22.07 -22.36
C LYS A 55 -3.33 -22.62 -22.79
N LEU A 56 -2.49 -22.93 -21.82
CA LEU A 56 -1.14 -23.47 -22.03
C LEU A 56 -1.16 -25.00 -21.89
N SER A 57 -1.91 -25.71 -22.72
CA SER A 57 -2.11 -27.16 -22.59
C SER A 57 -0.94 -28.02 -23.12
N SER A 58 0.08 -27.40 -23.73
CA SER A 58 1.18 -28.09 -24.39
C SER A 58 2.54 -27.57 -23.91
N PRO A 59 3.54 -28.45 -23.73
CA PRO A 59 4.92 -28.01 -23.51
C PRO A 59 5.37 -27.17 -24.71
N ALA A 60 5.84 -25.96 -24.45
CA ALA A 60 6.28 -25.01 -25.45
C ALA A 60 7.37 -24.11 -24.89
N ASP A 61 8.22 -23.61 -25.78
CA ASP A 61 9.13 -22.52 -25.49
C ASP A 61 8.38 -21.20 -25.63
N LEU A 62 8.34 -20.43 -24.54
CA LEU A 62 7.71 -19.12 -24.49
C LEU A 62 8.80 -18.06 -24.38
N GLN A 63 8.71 -17.02 -25.20
CA GLN A 63 9.59 -15.88 -25.12
C GLN A 63 8.90 -14.78 -24.31
N LEU A 64 9.56 -14.26 -23.27
CA LEU A 64 9.07 -13.17 -22.44
C LEU A 64 9.70 -11.86 -22.91
N VAL A 65 8.85 -10.89 -23.26
CA VAL A 65 9.24 -9.53 -23.59
C VAL A 65 8.64 -8.58 -22.55
N LEU A 66 9.48 -7.76 -21.94
CA LEU A 66 9.04 -6.69 -21.04
C LEU A 66 8.80 -5.42 -21.84
N LEU A 67 7.59 -4.87 -21.76
CA LEU A 67 7.26 -3.61 -22.42
C LEU A 67 7.87 -2.43 -21.63
N PRO A 68 8.52 -1.46 -22.30
CA PRO A 68 8.87 -0.18 -21.69
C PRO A 68 7.61 0.64 -21.40
N PHE A 69 7.69 1.58 -20.46
CA PHE A 69 6.62 2.56 -20.29
C PHE A 69 6.63 3.53 -21.47
N ALA A 70 5.45 3.81 -22.00
CA ALA A 70 5.21 4.86 -22.97
C ALA A 70 4.91 6.17 -22.23
N ASP A 71 5.26 7.30 -22.86
CA ASP A 71 4.85 8.61 -22.39
C ASP A 71 3.32 8.71 -22.47
N VAL A 72 2.69 8.90 -21.31
CA VAL A 72 1.24 9.05 -21.19
C VAL A 72 0.85 10.49 -20.87
N ASP A 73 -0.23 10.94 -21.49
CA ASP A 73 -0.78 12.27 -21.23
C ASP A 73 -1.37 12.40 -19.82
N ARG A 74 -1.35 13.62 -19.28
CA ARG A 74 -1.95 13.94 -17.97
C ARG A 74 -3.42 13.57 -17.85
N SER A 75 -4.16 13.58 -18.96
CA SER A 75 -5.58 13.18 -18.99
C SER A 75 -5.74 11.69 -18.70
N GLN A 76 -4.83 10.85 -19.20
CA GLN A 76 -4.83 9.40 -18.96
C GLN A 76 -4.48 9.10 -17.51
N ILE A 77 -3.47 9.80 -16.95
CA ILE A 77 -3.09 9.70 -15.54
C ILE A 77 -4.29 10.08 -14.64
N THR A 78 -4.95 11.21 -14.94
CA THR A 78 -6.12 11.64 -14.18
C THR A 78 -7.29 10.65 -14.32
N SER A 79 -7.45 10.04 -15.50
CA SER A 79 -8.49 9.04 -15.78
C SER A 79 -8.30 7.77 -14.96
N ILE A 80 -7.07 7.23 -14.88
CA ILE A 80 -6.80 6.04 -14.05
C ILE A 80 -6.94 6.36 -12.56
N VAL A 81 -6.46 7.52 -12.09
CA VAL A 81 -6.64 7.95 -10.69
C VAL A 81 -8.12 8.06 -10.34
N SER A 82 -8.93 8.69 -11.20
CA SER A 82 -10.38 8.80 -11.00
C SER A 82 -11.10 7.45 -11.07
N ALA A 83 -10.68 6.55 -11.97
CA ALA A 83 -11.21 5.19 -12.04
C ALA A 83 -10.91 4.41 -10.75
N ALA A 84 -9.69 4.55 -10.22
CA ALA A 84 -9.28 3.91 -8.98
C ALA A 84 -10.02 4.47 -7.76
N GLN A 85 -10.20 5.80 -7.68
CA GLN A 85 -11.02 6.45 -6.65
C GLN A 85 -12.49 5.99 -6.68
N SER A 86 -13.01 5.65 -7.86
CA SER A 86 -14.39 5.21 -8.03
C SER A 86 -14.59 3.69 -7.87
N GLY A 87 -13.51 2.92 -7.65
CA GLY A 87 -13.59 1.46 -7.52
C GLY A 87 -13.87 0.73 -8.84
N ARG A 88 -13.58 1.35 -9.99
CA ARG A 88 -13.84 0.74 -11.31
C ARG A 88 -12.71 -0.23 -11.69
N ALA A 89 -12.63 -1.38 -11.02
CA ALA A 89 -11.58 -2.38 -11.22
C ALA A 89 -11.38 -2.79 -12.68
N SER A 90 -12.45 -3.08 -13.42
CA SER A 90 -12.35 -3.45 -14.85
C SER A 90 -11.77 -2.33 -15.70
N ALA A 91 -12.10 -1.07 -15.41
CA ALA A 91 -11.53 0.07 -16.15
C ALA A 91 -10.06 0.25 -15.82
N VAL A 92 -9.67 0.10 -14.55
CA VAL A 92 -8.26 0.14 -14.13
C VAL A 92 -7.47 -0.99 -14.79
N GLU A 93 -8.00 -2.21 -14.83
CA GLU A 93 -7.34 -3.36 -15.46
C GLU A 93 -7.11 -3.14 -16.96
N GLU A 94 -8.11 -2.67 -17.71
CA GLU A 94 -7.96 -2.35 -19.12
C GLU A 94 -6.92 -1.25 -19.36
N MET A 95 -6.90 -0.22 -18.50
CA MET A 95 -5.90 0.83 -18.58
C MET A 95 -4.49 0.29 -18.27
N LEU A 96 -4.34 -0.60 -17.28
CA LEU A 96 -3.04 -1.21 -16.92
C LEU A 96 -2.49 -2.15 -17.99
N LYS A 97 -3.33 -2.68 -18.89
CA LYS A 97 -2.86 -3.46 -20.07
C LYS A 97 -2.09 -2.58 -21.07
N LEU A 98 -2.31 -1.27 -21.06
CA LEU A 98 -1.51 -0.33 -21.84
C LEU A 98 -0.13 -0.17 -21.20
N PRO A 99 0.93 0.12 -21.97
CA PRO A 99 2.29 0.33 -21.45
C PRO A 99 2.40 1.68 -20.73
N GLN A 100 1.64 1.88 -19.66
CA GLN A 100 1.63 3.10 -18.87
C GLN A 100 2.16 2.82 -17.47
N ASP A 101 2.80 3.81 -16.85
CA ASP A 101 3.32 3.68 -15.51
C ASP A 101 2.21 3.97 -14.47
N PRO A 102 1.77 2.98 -13.67
CA PRO A 102 0.72 3.13 -12.66
C PRO A 102 1.15 3.99 -11.46
N SER A 103 2.46 4.27 -11.32
CA SER A 103 3.00 5.10 -10.25
C SER A 103 2.93 6.60 -10.55
N LEU A 104 2.49 6.99 -11.76
CA LEU A 104 2.36 8.40 -12.10
C LEU A 104 1.22 9.07 -11.31
N GLY A 105 1.54 10.22 -10.74
CA GLY A 105 0.60 11.04 -9.97
C GLY A 105 -0.17 12.04 -10.83
N ASP A 106 -1.39 12.37 -10.41
CA ASP A 106 -2.15 13.49 -10.97
C ASP A 106 -1.53 14.86 -10.59
N HIS A 107 -2.27 15.96 -10.79
CA HIS A 107 -1.84 17.31 -10.44
C HIS A 107 -1.61 17.53 -8.92
N GLU A 108 -2.12 16.62 -8.08
CA GLU A 108 -1.88 16.58 -6.65
C GLU A 108 -0.82 15.53 -6.26
N SER A 109 -0.09 15.01 -7.23
CA SER A 109 0.83 13.87 -7.10
C SER A 109 0.15 12.60 -6.56
N ARG A 110 -1.18 12.49 -6.67
CA ARG A 110 -1.92 11.31 -6.24
C ARG A 110 -1.84 10.24 -7.32
N THR A 111 -1.27 9.10 -6.97
CA THR A 111 -1.26 7.92 -7.84
C THR A 111 -2.60 7.19 -7.80
N ALA A 112 -2.82 6.25 -8.72
CA ALA A 112 -4.02 5.40 -8.68
C ALA A 112 -4.15 4.64 -7.34
N LEU A 113 -3.02 4.25 -6.74
CA LEU A 113 -3.00 3.55 -5.45
C LEU A 113 -3.48 4.45 -4.31
N HIS A 114 -3.12 5.73 -4.31
CA HIS A 114 -3.67 6.70 -3.35
C HIS A 114 -5.19 6.77 -3.45
N GLY A 115 -5.71 6.89 -4.67
CA GLY A 115 -7.15 6.96 -4.93
C GLY A 115 -7.92 5.73 -4.43
N ALA A 116 -7.40 4.52 -4.70
CA ALA A 116 -8.00 3.27 -4.25
C ALA A 116 -7.95 3.11 -2.72
N CYS A 117 -6.81 3.45 -2.09
CA CYS A 117 -6.64 3.36 -0.64
C CYS A 117 -7.44 4.41 0.13
N MET A 118 -7.62 5.60 -0.43
CA MET A 118 -8.42 6.68 0.17
C MET A 118 -9.90 6.31 0.30
N ASN A 119 -10.43 5.52 -0.64
CA ASN A 119 -11.85 5.18 -0.71
C ASN A 119 -12.16 3.70 -0.40
N GLY A 120 -11.16 2.89 -0.08
CA GLY A 120 -11.37 1.53 0.42
C GLY A 120 -11.59 0.46 -0.65
N HIS A 121 -11.14 0.69 -1.89
CA HIS A 121 -11.38 -0.22 -3.02
C HIS A 121 -10.33 -1.33 -3.09
N MET A 122 -10.56 -2.40 -2.33
CA MET A 122 -9.63 -3.53 -2.18
C MET A 122 -9.24 -4.20 -3.51
N ASP A 123 -10.21 -4.43 -4.39
CA ASP A 123 -10.02 -5.04 -5.70
C ASP A 123 -9.06 -4.23 -6.58
N VAL A 124 -9.24 -2.90 -6.60
CA VAL A 124 -8.36 -1.97 -7.29
C VAL A 124 -6.97 -1.95 -6.67
N VAL A 125 -6.86 -1.94 -5.33
CA VAL A 125 -5.55 -2.01 -4.64
C VAL A 125 -4.80 -3.27 -5.06
N GLN A 126 -5.46 -4.42 -5.03
CA GLN A 126 -4.82 -5.68 -5.42
C GLN A 126 -4.33 -5.64 -6.87
N LEU A 127 -5.13 -5.13 -7.81
CA LEU A 127 -4.73 -4.97 -9.21
C LEU A 127 -3.50 -4.06 -9.38
N LEU A 128 -3.43 -2.96 -8.63
CA LEU A 128 -2.31 -2.02 -8.67
C LEU A 128 -1.03 -2.59 -8.03
N LEU A 129 -1.15 -3.41 -6.99
CA LEU A 129 0.00 -4.12 -6.43
C LEU A 129 0.51 -5.20 -7.39
N GLU A 130 -0.40 -5.87 -8.10
CA GLU A 130 -0.05 -6.80 -9.18
C GLU A 130 0.63 -6.10 -10.38
N SER A 131 0.49 -4.78 -10.54
CA SER A 131 1.24 -4.00 -11.54
C SER A 131 2.61 -3.52 -11.09
N ALA A 132 3.03 -3.87 -9.87
CA ALA A 132 4.27 -3.40 -9.25
C ALA A 132 4.40 -1.86 -9.24
N CYS A 133 3.27 -1.18 -8.97
CA CYS A 133 3.29 0.26 -8.74
C CYS A 133 4.14 0.63 -7.51
N ASP A 134 4.66 1.86 -7.50
CA ASP A 134 5.36 2.38 -6.32
C ASP A 134 4.37 2.63 -5.18
N MET A 135 4.44 1.79 -4.15
CA MET A 135 3.63 1.88 -2.93
C MET A 135 4.05 3.03 -2.01
N ASN A 136 5.28 3.51 -2.17
CA ASN A 136 5.89 4.53 -1.33
C ASN A 136 5.81 5.92 -1.95
N ALA A 137 5.22 6.03 -3.15
CA ALA A 137 4.89 7.31 -3.76
C ALA A 137 4.10 8.17 -2.77
N THR A 138 4.39 9.47 -2.78
CA THR A 138 3.76 10.44 -1.89
C THR A 138 2.92 11.43 -2.67
N ASP A 139 1.75 11.79 -2.14
CA ASP A 139 0.98 12.92 -2.65
C ASP A 139 1.62 14.29 -2.30
N ASN A 140 1.01 15.39 -2.75
CA ASN A 140 1.48 16.76 -2.46
C ASN A 140 1.53 17.12 -0.96
N THR A 141 0.95 16.29 -0.09
CA THR A 141 1.05 16.43 1.37
C THR A 141 2.08 15.51 2.00
N GLY A 142 2.81 14.74 1.20
CA GLY A 142 3.78 13.74 1.69
C GLY A 142 3.11 12.45 2.16
N ARG A 143 1.79 12.29 2.01
CA ARG A 143 1.10 11.08 2.46
C ARG A 143 1.30 9.98 1.43
N THR A 144 1.53 8.77 1.93
CA THR A 144 1.57 7.55 1.12
C THR A 144 0.21 6.87 1.12
N ALA A 145 0.03 5.86 0.26
CA ALA A 145 -1.15 4.99 0.29
C ALA A 145 -1.42 4.39 1.68
N LEU A 146 -0.37 4.05 2.43
CA LEU A 146 -0.47 3.52 3.80
C LEU A 146 -1.06 4.55 4.77
N HIS A 147 -0.68 5.82 4.68
CA HIS A 147 -1.27 6.90 5.49
C HIS A 147 -2.78 7.00 5.25
N LEU A 148 -3.19 7.02 3.97
CA LEU A 148 -4.59 7.15 3.58
C LEU A 148 -5.44 5.95 4.03
N ALA A 149 -4.96 4.72 3.84
CA ALA A 149 -5.65 3.52 4.31
C ALA A 149 -5.76 3.47 5.84
N SER A 150 -4.72 3.95 6.55
CA SER A 150 -4.66 3.97 8.01
C SER A 150 -5.66 4.95 8.62
N GLY A 151 -5.70 6.19 8.11
CA GLY A 151 -6.62 7.23 8.58
C GLY A 151 -8.09 6.95 8.30
N ASN A 152 -8.40 6.24 7.20
CA ASN A 152 -9.78 5.85 6.88
C ASN A 152 -10.21 4.51 7.50
N GLY A 153 -9.34 3.83 8.26
CA GLY A 153 -9.71 2.61 8.96
C GLY A 153 -9.80 1.36 8.08
N TYR A 154 -9.25 1.36 6.86
CA TYR A 154 -9.33 0.22 5.94
C TYR A 154 -8.30 -0.87 6.27
N VAL A 155 -8.51 -1.56 7.39
CA VAL A 155 -7.58 -2.54 7.97
C VAL A 155 -7.14 -3.63 6.98
N LYS A 156 -8.05 -4.13 6.14
CA LYS A 156 -7.69 -5.17 5.16
C LYS A 156 -6.70 -4.64 4.11
N ILE A 157 -6.93 -3.43 3.60
CA ILE A 157 -6.05 -2.77 2.62
C ILE A 157 -4.70 -2.48 3.27
N LEU A 158 -4.73 -1.93 4.49
CA LEU A 158 -3.53 -1.68 5.27
C LEU A 158 -2.68 -2.95 5.42
N ARG A 159 -3.28 -4.07 5.84
CA ARG A 159 -2.57 -5.35 5.96
C ARG A 159 -1.94 -5.79 4.64
N LEU A 160 -2.68 -5.67 3.54
CA LEU A 160 -2.17 -6.01 2.21
C LEU A 160 -0.96 -5.15 1.80
N LEU A 161 -0.99 -3.84 2.09
CA LEU A 161 0.14 -2.94 1.85
C LEU A 161 1.37 -3.32 2.69
N VAL A 162 1.16 -3.65 3.97
CA VAL A 162 2.23 -4.11 4.86
C VAL A 162 2.82 -5.45 4.40
N GLU A 163 1.97 -6.40 4.02
CA GLU A 163 2.39 -7.71 3.47
C GLU A 163 3.16 -7.56 2.15
N SER A 164 2.87 -6.49 1.40
CA SER A 164 3.58 -6.12 0.18
C SER A 164 4.86 -5.31 0.45
N ALA A 165 5.31 -5.23 1.71
CA ALA A 165 6.53 -4.53 2.15
C ALA A 165 6.53 -3.01 1.91
N ALA A 166 5.36 -2.35 2.00
CA ALA A 166 5.30 -0.89 2.07
C ALA A 166 6.10 -0.35 3.28
N HIS A 167 6.78 0.78 3.12
CA HIS A 167 7.57 1.35 4.21
C HIS A 167 6.67 1.96 5.29
N LEU A 168 6.83 1.46 6.53
CA LEU A 168 6.02 1.85 7.67
C LEU A 168 6.41 3.21 8.27
N ASP A 169 7.70 3.56 8.18
CA ASP A 169 8.29 4.71 8.87
C ASP A 169 8.35 5.99 7.99
N LEU A 170 7.73 5.96 6.81
CA LEU A 170 7.62 7.16 5.97
C LEU A 170 6.78 8.21 6.71
N ARG A 171 7.20 9.47 6.57
CA ARG A 171 6.61 10.62 7.25
C ARG A 171 6.01 11.57 6.22
N ASP A 172 4.81 12.06 6.50
CA ASP A 172 4.20 13.12 5.72
C ASP A 172 4.90 14.48 5.97
N ARG A 173 4.43 15.54 5.31
CA ARG A 173 4.99 16.89 5.43
C ARG A 173 4.96 17.49 6.84
N PHE A 174 4.19 16.90 7.75
CA PHE A 174 4.08 17.31 9.15
C PHE A 174 4.87 16.38 10.07
N GLY A 175 5.56 15.38 9.51
CA GLY A 175 6.28 14.38 10.26
C GLY A 175 5.44 13.21 10.73
N ASN A 176 4.15 13.16 10.38
CA ASN A 176 3.28 12.09 10.82
C ASN A 176 3.61 10.80 10.08
N THR A 177 3.66 9.69 10.82
CA THR A 177 3.64 8.34 10.23
C THR A 177 2.20 7.86 10.06
N ALA A 178 2.01 6.72 9.40
CA ALA A 178 0.70 6.07 9.30
C ALA A 178 0.06 5.78 10.68
N LEU A 179 0.88 5.55 11.73
CA LEU A 179 0.38 5.36 13.10
C LEU A 179 -0.16 6.65 13.71
N HIS A 180 0.49 7.80 13.47
CA HIS A 180 -0.01 9.11 13.91
C HIS A 180 -1.38 9.38 13.30
N VAL A 181 -1.51 9.20 11.98
CA VAL A 181 -2.79 9.40 11.27
C VAL A 181 -3.88 8.48 11.81
N ALA A 182 -3.59 7.18 11.98
CA ALA A 182 -4.56 6.24 12.56
C ALA A 182 -4.95 6.59 14.00
N ALA A 183 -4.01 7.09 14.80
CA ALA A 183 -4.23 7.44 16.19
C ALA A 183 -5.03 8.74 16.34
N CYS A 184 -4.73 9.76 15.52
CA CYS A 184 -5.46 11.02 15.43
C CYS A 184 -6.93 10.80 15.05
N GLU A 185 -7.19 9.91 14.08
CA GLU A 185 -8.55 9.58 13.62
C GLU A 185 -9.25 8.53 14.52
N GLY A 186 -8.56 7.94 15.51
CA GLY A 186 -9.16 6.95 16.41
C GLY A 186 -9.42 5.58 15.76
N MET A 187 -8.74 5.27 14.66
CA MET A 187 -8.90 4.04 13.89
C MET A 187 -8.25 2.85 14.59
N LEU A 188 -8.91 2.32 15.62
CA LEU A 188 -8.40 1.27 16.50
C LEU A 188 -7.91 0.02 15.74
N GLY A 189 -8.63 -0.39 14.68
CA GLY A 189 -8.25 -1.53 13.86
C GLY A 189 -6.94 -1.31 13.11
N SER A 190 -6.74 -0.10 12.56
CA SER A 190 -5.51 0.29 11.88
C SER A 190 -4.35 0.37 12.85
N VAL A 191 -4.55 0.98 14.02
CA VAL A 191 -3.53 1.07 15.09
C VAL A 191 -3.06 -0.31 15.50
N ARG A 192 -3.99 -1.25 15.77
CA ARG A 192 -3.62 -2.64 16.12
C ARG A 192 -2.83 -3.32 15.01
N ALA A 193 -3.23 -3.15 13.75
CA ALA A 193 -2.56 -3.78 12.62
C ALA A 193 -1.13 -3.23 12.42
N LEU A 194 -0.94 -1.90 12.55
CA LEU A 194 0.37 -1.26 12.44
C LEU A 194 1.31 -1.64 13.60
N LEU A 195 0.79 -1.73 14.83
CA LEU A 195 1.58 -2.19 15.97
C LEU A 195 2.00 -3.67 15.80
N GLN A 196 1.12 -4.51 15.25
CA GLN A 196 1.42 -5.91 14.94
C GLN A 196 2.48 -6.05 13.83
N SER A 197 2.59 -5.07 12.93
CA SER A 197 3.62 -5.07 11.88
C SER A 197 4.98 -4.54 12.36
N GLY A 198 5.13 -4.18 13.63
CA GLY A 198 6.39 -3.73 14.20
C GLY A 198 6.78 -2.29 13.87
N ILE A 199 5.81 -1.43 13.52
CA ILE A 199 6.07 0.01 13.32
C ILE A 199 6.70 0.63 14.57
N CYS A 200 7.60 1.61 14.38
CA CYS A 200 8.13 2.37 15.51
C CYS A 200 7.01 3.26 16.11
N LYS A 201 6.52 2.85 17.28
CA LYS A 201 5.38 3.47 17.97
C LYS A 201 5.69 4.80 18.67
N ASP A 202 6.97 5.06 18.92
CA ASP A 202 7.46 6.25 19.65
C ASP A 202 8.08 7.29 18.71
N MET A 203 7.89 7.14 17.39
CA MET A 203 8.23 8.20 16.44
C MET A 203 7.48 9.47 16.80
N VAL A 204 8.17 10.60 16.67
CA VAL A 204 7.60 11.92 16.87
C VAL A 204 7.32 12.59 15.53
N ASP A 205 6.31 13.45 15.46
CA ASP A 205 6.02 14.35 14.33
C ASP A 205 6.96 15.58 14.34
N HIS A 206 6.69 16.62 13.54
CA HIS A 206 7.50 17.84 13.54
C HIS A 206 7.30 18.73 14.77
N SER A 207 6.25 18.49 15.55
CA SER A 207 5.97 19.18 16.82
C SER A 207 6.41 18.37 18.04
N GLY A 208 7.17 17.29 17.85
CA GLY A 208 7.59 16.41 18.94
C GLY A 208 6.48 15.48 19.46
N ARG A 209 5.30 15.46 18.84
CA ARG A 209 4.17 14.66 19.29
C ARG A 209 4.26 13.24 18.76
N THR A 210 3.94 12.27 19.62
CA THR A 210 3.81 10.85 19.24
C THR A 210 2.36 10.51 18.90
N ALA A 211 2.11 9.34 18.30
CA ALA A 211 0.76 8.82 18.11
C ALA A 211 -0.07 8.74 19.42
N LEU A 212 0.59 8.58 20.58
CA LEU A 212 -0.09 8.61 21.89
C LEU A 212 -0.58 10.03 22.23
N HIS A 213 0.14 11.08 21.86
CA HIS A 213 -0.32 12.47 22.00
C HIS A 213 -1.56 12.70 21.16
N ASP A 214 -1.55 12.32 19.89
CA ASP A 214 -2.68 12.51 18.98
C ASP A 214 -3.94 11.78 19.46
N ALA A 215 -3.80 10.53 19.91
CA ALA A 215 -4.92 9.77 20.47
C ALA A 215 -5.47 10.41 21.77
N SER A 216 -4.58 10.89 22.64
CA SER A 216 -4.96 11.54 23.90
C SER A 216 -5.63 12.90 23.68
N GLN A 217 -5.11 13.72 22.77
CA GLN A 217 -5.65 15.04 22.42
C GLN A 217 -7.06 14.95 21.84
N ASN A 218 -7.34 13.91 21.06
CA ASN A 218 -8.65 13.68 20.46
C ASN A 218 -9.58 12.80 21.32
N GLY A 219 -9.14 12.34 22.50
CA GLY A 219 -9.96 11.58 23.43
C GLY A 219 -10.26 10.13 22.99
N HIS A 220 -9.42 9.55 22.13
CA HIS A 220 -9.58 8.18 21.62
C HIS A 220 -9.15 7.13 22.64
N ILE A 221 -9.91 7.00 23.72
CA ILE A 221 -9.64 6.17 24.91
C ILE A 221 -9.21 4.74 24.57
N ALA A 222 -9.89 4.09 23.62
CA ALA A 222 -9.56 2.73 23.20
C ALA A 222 -8.19 2.65 22.51
N THR A 223 -7.85 3.67 21.72
CA THR A 223 -6.56 3.78 21.04
C THR A 223 -5.43 4.08 22.03
N VAL A 224 -5.65 5.02 22.97
CA VAL A 224 -4.72 5.31 24.07
C VAL A 224 -4.39 4.03 24.84
N ARG A 225 -5.41 3.26 25.22
CA ARG A 225 -5.24 1.98 25.91
C ARG A 225 -4.37 1.00 25.11
N VAL A 226 -4.65 0.84 23.83
CA VAL A 226 -3.89 -0.09 22.97
C VAL A 226 -2.44 0.34 22.79
N LEU A 227 -2.18 1.63 22.61
CA LEU A 227 -0.81 2.16 22.49
C LEU A 227 -0.03 1.92 23.78
N LEU A 228 -0.63 2.17 24.95
CA LEU A 228 -0.01 1.91 26.26
C LEU A 228 0.21 0.42 26.51
N ASP A 229 -0.76 -0.43 26.16
CA ASP A 229 -0.64 -1.89 26.31
C ASP A 229 0.43 -2.46 25.35
N ALA A 230 0.71 -1.79 24.23
CA ALA A 230 1.83 -2.09 23.33
C ALA A 230 3.17 -1.47 23.80
N GLY A 231 3.17 -0.80 24.94
CA GLY A 231 4.34 -0.21 25.59
C GLY A 231 4.81 1.10 24.96
N ALA A 232 3.93 1.89 24.35
CA ALA A 232 4.27 3.23 23.87
C ALA A 232 4.77 4.10 25.03
N CYS A 233 5.81 4.89 24.79
CA CYS A 233 6.40 5.78 25.78
C CYS A 233 5.40 6.89 26.13
N ARG A 234 5.07 6.98 27.43
CA ARG A 234 4.13 7.97 27.97
C ARG A 234 4.81 9.29 28.37
N ASP A 235 6.12 9.25 28.56
CA ASP A 235 6.95 10.34 29.09
C ASP A 235 7.58 11.20 27.99
N VAL A 236 7.25 10.96 26.72
CA VAL A 236 7.69 11.83 25.63
C VAL A 236 7.03 13.19 25.80
N GLU A 237 7.83 14.24 25.81
CA GLU A 237 7.39 15.62 25.79
C GLU A 237 7.43 16.14 24.35
N ASP A 238 6.39 16.87 23.96
CA ASP A 238 6.37 17.60 22.70
C ASP A 238 7.19 18.91 22.77
N GLU A 239 7.17 19.71 21.71
CA GLU A 239 7.91 20.99 21.67
C GLU A 239 7.47 22.00 22.74
N ASP A 240 6.25 21.87 23.28
CA ASP A 240 5.72 22.71 24.36
C ASP A 240 6.02 22.13 25.76
N GLY A 241 6.72 21.00 25.85
CA GLY A 241 6.99 20.30 27.10
C GLY A 241 5.78 19.53 27.65
N LEU A 242 4.77 19.27 26.82
CA LEU A 242 3.54 18.60 27.22
C LEU A 242 3.63 17.10 26.91
N THR A 243 3.22 16.28 27.88
CA THR A 243 3.09 14.83 27.68
C THR A 243 1.68 14.46 27.24
N ALA A 244 1.51 13.25 26.71
CA ALA A 244 0.19 12.72 26.35
C ALA A 244 -0.80 12.71 27.52
N ALA A 245 -0.32 12.62 28.78
CA ALA A 245 -1.15 12.70 29.97
C ALA A 245 -1.84 14.07 30.12
N THR A 246 -1.13 15.15 29.82
CA THR A 246 -1.66 16.52 29.87
C THR A 246 -2.82 16.71 28.90
N TYR A 247 -2.68 16.17 27.67
CA TYR A 247 -3.75 16.18 26.67
C TYR A 247 -4.94 15.32 27.07
N PHE A 248 -4.69 14.14 27.64
CA PHE A 248 -5.75 13.21 28.07
C PHE A 248 -6.56 13.74 29.26
N GLY A 249 -6.01 14.67 30.05
CA GLY A 249 -6.65 15.20 31.26
C GLY A 249 -8.08 15.72 31.06
N ARG A 250 -8.43 16.21 29.87
CA ARG A 250 -9.81 16.65 29.55
C ARG A 250 -10.81 15.49 29.40
N PHE A 251 -10.32 14.26 29.16
CA PHE A 251 -11.10 13.04 28.93
C PHE A 251 -10.99 12.04 30.10
N CYS A 252 -10.43 12.47 31.24
CA CYS A 252 -10.15 11.60 32.39
C CYS A 252 -11.41 11.04 33.09
N PHE A 253 -12.57 11.69 32.95
CA PHE A 253 -13.80 11.28 33.62
C PHE A 253 -14.26 9.89 33.15
N GLY A 254 -14.23 8.91 34.07
CA GLY A 254 -14.58 7.51 33.80
C GLY A 254 -13.43 6.61 33.36
N HIS A 255 -12.22 7.16 33.18
CA HIS A 255 -11.03 6.43 32.71
C HIS A 255 -9.80 6.68 33.59
N MET A 256 -10.00 6.78 34.91
CA MET A 256 -8.92 6.99 35.88
C MET A 256 -7.85 5.89 35.80
N ASP A 257 -8.22 4.68 35.41
CA ASP A 257 -7.28 3.58 35.15
C ASP A 257 -6.24 3.95 34.09
N LEU A 258 -6.63 4.69 33.04
CA LEU A 258 -5.71 5.17 32.01
C LEU A 258 -4.91 6.38 32.46
N VAL A 259 -5.48 7.25 33.30
CA VAL A 259 -4.73 8.37 33.87
C VAL A 259 -3.53 7.87 34.69
N PHE A 260 -3.72 6.82 35.50
CA PHE A 260 -2.63 6.15 36.21
C PHE A 260 -1.66 5.42 35.28
N LYS A 261 -2.11 4.96 34.11
CA LYS A 261 -1.22 4.43 33.05
C LYS A 261 -0.59 5.54 32.19
N LEU A 262 -0.84 6.80 32.45
CA LEU A 262 -0.22 7.92 31.74
C LEU A 262 0.69 8.75 32.64
N HIS A 263 0.54 8.61 33.97
CA HIS A 263 1.48 9.08 34.98
C HIS A 263 2.37 7.92 35.47
#